data_AF-A0AAD3HRX6-F1
#
_entry.id   AF-A0AAD3HRX6-F1
#
_cell.length_a   1.000
_cell.length_b   1.000
_cell.length_c   1.000
_cell.angle_alpha   90.00
_cell.angle_beta   90.00
_cell.angle_gamma   90.00
#
_symmetry.space_group_name_H-M   'P 1'
#
loop_
_entity.id
_entity.type
_entity.pdbx_description
1 polymer ?
#
loop_
_entity_poly.entity_id
_entity_poly.type
_entity_poly.pdbx_seq_one_letter_code
_entity_poly.pdbx_strand_id
1 'polypeptide(L)'
;WADSRWGAGSVGSRRRTPVNQHGHSLVPLTHLESLVVGLARPHMRLLVVRQPGTPSWRAVDTLPAALRGHTLAFPNDVPSELQRVVLYAPEDLPSFIQVVLIDAVKDRADLEAKVRQAPCLEMRGLAIAAWAEWAVHVNPMAQVDHAALQQYRALGAKPTVPEPLVAHAVATDDPDTAAVMRAAFEGDCAGNAQDDVEAATEGANAAGEGPTFSICNAMVRTCA
;
A
#
# COMPACT_ATOMS: atom_id res chain seq x y z
N TRP A 1 -0.70 -15.10 -40.43
CA TRP A 1 -0.37 -14.33 -41.63
C TRP A 1 -0.40 -12.87 -41.23
N ALA A 2 0.74 -12.20 -41.41
CA ALA A 2 1.04 -10.87 -40.89
C ALA A 2 0.17 -9.77 -41.53
N ASP A 3 -0.05 -8.67 -40.80
CA ASP A 3 0.49 -7.38 -41.26
C ASP A 3 0.68 -6.42 -40.09
N SER A 4 1.90 -5.90 -40.01
CA SER A 4 2.38 -4.93 -39.04
C SER A 4 2.32 -3.56 -39.70
N ARG A 5 1.53 -2.63 -39.16
CA ARG A 5 1.65 -1.20 -39.51
C ARG A 5 1.58 -0.32 -38.26
N TRP A 6 2.73 -0.20 -37.61
CA TRP A 6 3.03 0.95 -36.76
C TRP A 6 3.39 2.13 -37.67
N GLY A 7 2.39 2.97 -37.95
CA GLY A 7 2.60 4.31 -38.49
C GLY A 7 2.81 5.29 -37.34
N ALA A 8 3.96 5.94 -37.31
CA ALA A 8 4.19 7.12 -36.48
C ALA A 8 3.18 8.22 -36.88
N GLY A 9 2.40 8.73 -35.93
CA GLY A 9 1.45 9.80 -36.19
C GLY A 9 0.61 10.25 -35.00
N SER A 10 0.90 11.48 -34.54
CA SER A 10 0.04 12.42 -33.81
C SER A 10 -0.22 12.24 -32.30
N VAL A 11 0.38 13.19 -31.58
CA VAL A 11 -0.05 13.87 -30.34
C VAL A 11 -1.56 13.77 -30.06
N GLY A 12 -1.92 13.32 -28.86
CA GLY A 12 -3.21 13.69 -28.24
C GLY A 12 -4.21 12.58 -27.91
N SER A 13 -3.80 11.34 -27.64
CA SER A 13 -4.72 10.39 -26.97
C SER A 13 -4.68 10.65 -25.45
N ARG A 14 -5.61 11.45 -24.93
CA ARG A 14 -5.95 11.37 -23.49
C ARG A 14 -6.41 9.93 -23.24
N ARG A 15 -5.59 9.09 -22.62
CA ARG A 15 -6.05 7.78 -22.14
C ARG A 15 -7.28 8.05 -21.27
N ARG A 16 -8.46 7.64 -21.71
CA ARG A 16 -9.67 7.71 -20.88
C ARG A 16 -9.38 6.92 -19.60
N THR A 17 -9.55 7.55 -18.45
CA THR A 17 -9.49 6.83 -17.18
C THR A 17 -10.56 5.74 -17.21
N PRO A 18 -10.21 4.48 -16.91
CA PRO A 18 -11.21 3.43 -16.82
C PRO A 18 -12.28 3.84 -15.79
N VAL A 19 -13.51 3.44 -16.04
CA VAL A 19 -14.64 3.66 -15.13
C VAL A 19 -15.24 2.33 -14.74
N ASN A 20 -15.81 2.24 -13.54
CA ASN A 20 -16.53 1.06 -13.11
C ASN A 20 -17.94 1.00 -13.74
N GLN A 21 -18.70 -0.04 -13.43
CA GLN A 21 -20.06 -0.25 -13.92
C GLN A 21 -21.07 0.86 -13.53
N HIS A 22 -20.72 1.71 -12.56
CA HIS A 22 -21.53 2.86 -12.13
C HIS A 22 -21.05 4.19 -12.73
N GLY A 23 -20.03 4.17 -13.59
CA GLY A 23 -19.45 5.39 -14.19
C GLY A 23 -18.46 6.13 -13.29
N HIS A 24 -18.07 5.56 -12.14
CA HIS A 24 -17.06 6.15 -11.26
C HIS A 24 -15.65 5.89 -11.80
N SER A 25 -14.78 6.91 -11.73
CA SER A 25 -13.40 6.82 -12.24
C SER A 25 -12.53 5.90 -11.40
N LEU A 26 -11.93 4.89 -12.04
CA LEU A 26 -10.95 3.98 -11.45
C LEU A 26 -9.55 4.58 -11.53
N VAL A 27 -9.28 5.56 -10.67
CA VAL A 27 -7.93 6.14 -10.52
C VAL A 27 -6.98 5.14 -9.86
N PRO A 28 -5.69 5.08 -10.21
CA PRO A 28 -4.76 4.17 -9.56
C PRO A 28 -4.76 4.35 -8.04
N LEU A 29 -4.90 3.25 -7.29
CA LEU A 29 -4.89 3.25 -5.82
C LEU A 29 -3.47 3.51 -5.28
N THR A 30 -3.38 4.17 -4.12
CA THR A 30 -2.16 4.18 -3.32
C THR A 30 -1.91 2.81 -2.69
N HIS A 31 -0.73 2.60 -2.12
CA HIS A 31 -0.44 1.34 -1.42
C HIS A 31 -1.49 1.06 -0.34
N LEU A 32 -1.74 2.02 0.57
CA LEU A 32 -2.71 1.85 1.65
C LEU A 32 -4.13 1.59 1.14
N GLU A 33 -4.59 2.33 0.11
CA GLU A 33 -5.92 2.13 -0.47
C GLU A 33 -6.08 0.73 -1.06
N SER A 34 -5.01 0.16 -1.65
CA SER A 34 -5.04 -1.21 -2.17
C SER A 34 -5.13 -2.27 -1.07
N LEU A 35 -4.61 -1.99 0.13
CA LEU A 35 -4.77 -2.88 1.29
C LEU A 35 -6.21 -2.94 1.78
N VAL A 36 -6.95 -1.84 1.66
CA VAL A 36 -8.36 -1.72 2.07
C VAL A 36 -9.29 -2.47 1.12
N VAL A 37 -9.04 -2.37 -0.19
CA VAL A 37 -9.86 -3.01 -1.24
C VAL A 37 -9.43 -4.45 -1.52
N GLY A 38 -8.25 -4.86 -1.05
CA GLY A 38 -7.70 -6.19 -1.27
C GLY A 38 -8.53 -7.31 -0.62
N LEU A 39 -8.67 -8.42 -1.36
CA LEU A 39 -9.28 -9.66 -0.83
C LEU A 39 -8.33 -10.41 0.12
N ALA A 40 -7.02 -10.22 -0.05
CA ALA A 40 -6.00 -10.81 0.79
C ALA A 40 -5.84 -9.99 2.09
N ARG A 41 -6.18 -10.63 3.22
CA ARG A 41 -6.22 -10.03 4.55
C ARG A 41 -5.15 -10.65 5.45
N PRO A 42 -3.87 -10.24 5.34
CA PRO A 42 -2.83 -10.65 6.27
C PRO A 42 -3.27 -10.41 7.70
N HIS A 43 -2.81 -11.28 8.59
CA HIS A 43 -3.08 -11.22 10.02
C HIS A 43 -2.73 -9.87 10.63
N MET A 44 -1.63 -9.27 10.17
CA MET A 44 -1.23 -7.93 10.59
C MET A 44 -0.39 -7.28 9.48
N ARG A 45 -0.47 -5.95 9.41
CA ARG A 45 0.45 -5.12 8.66
C ARG A 45 1.04 -4.04 9.55
N LEU A 46 2.36 -3.93 9.55
CA LEU A 46 3.07 -2.86 10.25
C LEU A 46 3.38 -1.75 9.24
N LEU A 47 2.91 -0.53 9.47
CA LEU A 47 3.27 0.66 8.71
C LEU A 47 4.26 1.50 9.52
N VAL A 48 5.54 1.40 9.16
CA VAL A 48 6.63 2.11 9.83
C VAL A 48 6.77 3.51 9.25
N VAL A 49 6.45 4.53 10.04
CA VAL A 49 6.54 5.96 9.72
C VAL A 49 7.82 6.56 10.31
N ARG A 50 8.51 7.42 9.57
CA ARG A 50 9.75 8.12 10.01
C ARG A 50 9.74 9.60 9.69
N GLN A 51 10.43 10.44 10.46
CA GLN A 51 10.56 11.88 10.21
C GLN A 51 11.41 12.22 8.97
N PRO A 52 11.17 13.38 8.32
CA PRO A 52 11.95 13.80 7.15
C PRO A 52 13.44 14.03 7.44
N GLY A 53 13.77 14.41 8.69
CA GLY A 53 15.15 14.68 9.13
C GLY A 53 15.94 13.43 9.58
N THR A 54 15.29 12.27 9.65
CA THR A 54 15.95 11.01 10.03
C THR A 54 16.85 10.55 8.86
N PRO A 55 18.18 10.39 9.06
CA PRO A 55 19.12 10.03 8.00
C PRO A 55 18.62 8.84 7.16
N SER A 56 18.65 8.94 5.84
CA SER A 56 18.34 7.79 4.98
C SER A 56 19.56 6.91 4.79
N TRP A 57 19.40 5.60 4.97
CA TRP A 57 20.43 4.58 4.77
C TRP A 57 20.91 4.41 3.32
N ARG A 58 20.28 5.10 2.35
CA ARG A 58 20.79 5.23 0.98
C ARG A 58 21.27 6.65 0.72
N ALA A 59 22.50 6.77 0.22
CA ALA A 59 23.04 8.02 -0.29
C ALA A 59 22.43 8.31 -1.68
N VAL A 60 22.00 9.55 -1.91
CA VAL A 60 21.42 10.10 -3.15
C VAL A 60 19.92 9.84 -3.36
N ASP A 61 19.13 10.83 -2.95
CA ASP A 61 17.95 11.40 -3.63
C ASP A 61 17.26 10.58 -4.74
N THR A 62 16.36 9.69 -4.35
CA THR A 62 15.20 9.28 -5.19
C THR A 62 13.89 9.17 -4.41
N LEU A 63 13.89 9.48 -3.11
CA LEU A 63 12.77 9.15 -2.23
C LEU A 63 12.23 10.41 -1.52
N PRO A 64 10.95 10.77 -1.68
CA PRO A 64 10.38 12.04 -1.22
C PRO A 64 10.63 12.38 0.26
N ALA A 65 10.76 13.68 0.54
CA ALA A 65 11.02 14.30 1.85
C ALA A 65 9.80 14.38 2.78
N ALA A 66 8.88 13.42 2.67
CA ALA A 66 7.72 13.30 3.56
C ALA A 66 7.89 12.09 4.49
N LEU A 67 7.07 12.01 5.54
CA LEU A 67 7.05 10.85 6.42
C LEU A 67 6.93 9.56 5.59
N ARG A 68 7.91 8.64 5.68
CA ARG A 68 7.95 7.41 4.85
C ARG A 68 7.32 6.25 5.60
N GLY A 69 6.45 5.50 4.92
CA GLY A 69 5.82 4.25 5.39
C GLY A 69 6.51 3.01 4.81
N HIS A 70 6.78 1.99 5.62
CA HIS A 70 7.15 0.66 5.14
C HIS A 70 6.14 -0.36 5.64
N THR A 71 5.73 -1.29 4.77
CA THR A 71 4.72 -2.30 5.10
C THR A 71 5.38 -3.64 5.32
N LEU A 72 5.26 -4.19 6.53
CA LEU A 72 5.51 -5.61 6.79
C LEU A 72 4.16 -6.33 6.80
N ALA A 73 4.02 -7.45 6.12
CA ALA A 73 2.77 -8.21 6.07
C ALA A 73 2.99 -9.64 6.55
N PHE A 74 2.11 -10.10 7.44
CA PHE A 74 2.12 -11.48 7.93
C PHE A 74 1.13 -12.31 7.12
N PRO A 75 1.57 -13.36 6.39
CA PRO A 75 0.74 -14.07 5.43
C PRO A 75 -0.49 -14.72 6.07
N ASN A 76 -1.47 -15.05 5.23
CA ASN A 76 -2.59 -15.90 5.63
C ASN A 76 -2.15 -17.35 5.55
N ASP A 77 -2.48 -18.13 6.56
CA ASP A 77 -2.00 -19.50 6.65
C ASP A 77 -2.75 -20.41 5.65
N VAL A 78 -3.99 -20.07 5.27
CA VAL A 78 -4.79 -20.85 4.30
C VAL A 78 -5.69 -20.00 3.39
N PRO A 79 -5.95 -20.41 2.12
CA PRO A 79 -6.85 -19.70 1.19
C PRO A 79 -8.29 -19.50 1.69
N SER A 80 -8.76 -20.34 2.62
CA SER A 80 -10.07 -20.18 3.27
C SER A 80 -10.17 -18.96 4.18
N GLU A 81 -9.04 -18.36 4.56
CA GLU A 81 -8.97 -17.12 5.33
C GLU A 81 -9.09 -15.86 4.45
N LEU A 82 -9.13 -16.02 3.12
CA LEU A 82 -9.48 -14.92 2.23
C LEU A 82 -10.94 -14.53 2.45
N GLN A 83 -11.18 -13.26 2.74
CA GLN A 83 -12.54 -12.79 2.98
C GLN A 83 -13.32 -12.67 1.68
N ARG A 84 -14.59 -13.09 1.75
CA ARG A 84 -15.57 -12.83 0.69
C ARG A 84 -16.06 -11.38 0.72
N VAL A 85 -15.99 -10.72 1.88
CA VAL A 85 -16.42 -9.32 2.02
C VAL A 85 -15.23 -8.40 1.74
N VAL A 86 -15.40 -7.55 0.75
CA VAL A 86 -14.47 -6.49 0.34
C VAL A 86 -14.85 -5.20 1.07
N LEU A 87 -13.80 -4.46 1.40
CA LEU A 87 -13.73 -3.31 2.29
C LEU A 87 -13.72 -3.69 3.76
N TYR A 88 -12.74 -3.15 4.46
CA TYR A 88 -12.81 -2.98 5.91
C TYR A 88 -13.54 -1.68 6.20
N ALA A 89 -14.35 -1.65 7.25
CA ALA A 89 -14.81 -0.37 7.75
C ALA A 89 -13.59 0.45 8.24
N PRO A 90 -13.58 1.80 8.12
CA PRO A 90 -12.48 2.62 8.60
C PRO A 90 -12.11 2.36 10.07
N GLU A 91 -13.10 2.07 10.92
CA GLU A 91 -12.95 1.71 12.32
C GLU A 91 -12.21 0.40 12.55
N ASP A 92 -12.26 -0.53 11.60
CA ASP A 92 -11.62 -1.84 11.69
C ASP A 92 -10.17 -1.81 11.18
N LEU A 93 -9.73 -0.71 10.55
CA LEU A 93 -8.36 -0.57 10.05
C LEU A 93 -7.27 -0.92 11.08
N PRO A 94 -7.38 -0.49 12.35
CA PRO A 94 -6.40 -0.82 13.39
C PRO A 94 -6.29 -2.31 13.72
N SER A 95 -7.31 -3.12 13.40
CA SER A 95 -7.27 -4.56 13.68
C SER A 95 -6.26 -5.32 12.82
N PHE A 96 -5.84 -4.73 11.70
CA PHE A 96 -4.90 -5.36 10.76
C PHE A 96 -3.85 -4.39 10.20
N ILE A 97 -3.91 -3.10 10.52
CA ILE A 97 -2.89 -2.10 10.20
C ILE A 97 -2.44 -1.43 11.49
N GLN A 98 -1.22 -1.73 11.92
CA GLN A 98 -0.55 -1.04 13.00
C GLN A 98 0.36 0.05 12.44
N VAL A 99 0.09 1.31 12.77
CA VAL A 99 0.98 2.42 12.44
C VAL A 99 2.00 2.58 13.57
N VAL A 100 3.29 2.56 13.24
CA VAL A 100 4.40 2.73 14.19
C VAL A 100 5.26 3.90 13.73
N LEU A 101 5.41 4.92 14.57
CA LEU A 101 6.40 5.97 14.36
C LEU A 101 7.67 5.61 15.12
N ILE A 102 8.78 5.43 14.40
CA ILE A 102 10.07 4.97 14.98
C ILE A 102 10.91 6.10 15.58
N ASP A 103 10.44 7.34 15.48
CA ASP A 103 11.05 8.49 16.14
C ASP A 103 10.35 8.80 17.45
N ALA A 104 11.14 9.24 18.45
CA ALA A 104 10.60 9.66 19.73
C ALA A 104 9.58 10.80 19.55
N VAL A 105 8.49 10.71 20.31
CA VAL A 105 7.45 11.74 20.39
C VAL A 105 7.44 12.38 21.76
N LYS A 106 7.01 13.63 21.83
CA LYS A 106 6.89 14.33 23.13
C LYS A 106 5.70 13.82 23.94
N ASP A 107 4.59 13.57 23.27
CA ASP A 107 3.32 13.15 23.84
C ASP A 107 2.39 12.57 22.74
N ARG A 108 1.18 12.19 23.13
CA ARG A 108 0.15 11.68 22.22
C ARG A 108 -0.24 12.71 21.15
N ALA A 109 -0.32 14.00 21.49
CA ALA A 109 -0.75 15.03 20.54
C ALA A 109 0.30 15.25 19.44
N ASP A 110 1.59 15.21 19.81
CA ASP A 110 2.72 15.23 18.88
C ASP A 110 2.70 14.01 17.93
N LEU A 111 2.42 12.81 18.46
CA LEU A 111 2.25 11.61 17.64
C LEU A 111 1.12 11.77 16.62
N GLU A 112 -0.08 12.14 17.08
CA GLU A 112 -1.22 12.27 16.18
C GLU A 112 -1.01 13.35 15.12
N ALA A 113 -0.41 14.49 15.48
CA ALA A 113 -0.09 15.56 14.55
C ALA A 113 0.87 15.09 13.45
N LYS A 114 1.90 14.31 13.81
CA LYS A 114 2.84 13.72 12.86
C LYS A 114 2.13 12.69 11.97
N VAL A 115 1.35 11.78 12.55
CA VAL A 115 0.65 10.72 11.78
C VAL A 115 -0.32 11.32 10.76
N ARG A 116 -1.08 12.37 11.13
CA ARG A 116 -1.98 13.08 10.19
C ARG A 116 -1.26 13.73 9.01
N GLN A 117 0.04 14.02 9.14
CA GLN A 117 0.86 14.60 8.09
C GLN A 117 1.57 13.56 7.22
N ALA A 118 1.36 12.26 7.45
CA ALA A 118 2.06 11.20 6.75
C ALA A 118 1.38 10.87 5.40
N PRO A 119 1.97 11.21 4.24
CA PRO A 119 1.30 11.03 2.96
C PRO A 119 1.11 9.56 2.59
N CYS A 120 1.94 8.66 3.13
CA CYS A 120 1.78 7.23 2.97
C CYS A 120 0.53 6.66 3.66
N LEU A 121 -0.09 7.42 4.58
CA LEU A 121 -1.32 7.05 5.28
C LEU A 121 -2.57 7.74 4.70
N GLU A 122 -2.40 8.59 3.69
CA GLU A 122 -3.52 9.26 3.05
C GLU A 122 -4.32 8.29 2.17
N MET A 123 -5.65 8.44 2.26
CA MET A 123 -6.61 7.69 1.45
C MET A 123 -7.64 8.62 0.84
N ARG A 124 -8.07 8.25 -0.37
CA ARG A 124 -9.16 8.89 -1.11
C ARG A 124 -10.36 7.97 -1.07
N GLY A 125 -11.35 8.34 -0.28
CA GLY A 125 -12.55 7.53 -0.06
C GLY A 125 -13.32 7.20 -1.35
N LEU A 126 -13.46 8.17 -2.27
CA LEU A 126 -14.12 7.92 -3.55
C LEU A 126 -13.33 6.96 -4.46
N ALA A 127 -12.00 6.93 -4.38
CA ALA A 127 -11.20 5.97 -5.12
C ALA A 127 -11.41 4.55 -4.57
N ILE A 128 -11.35 4.39 -3.25
CA ILE A 128 -11.61 3.13 -2.55
C ILE A 128 -13.00 2.59 -2.91
N ALA A 129 -14.03 3.43 -2.82
CA ALA A 129 -15.41 3.04 -3.13
C ALA A 129 -15.57 2.58 -4.59
N ALA A 130 -15.01 3.33 -5.55
CA ALA A 130 -15.08 2.98 -6.96
C ALA A 130 -14.42 1.63 -7.27
N TRP A 131 -13.27 1.36 -6.64
CA TRP A 131 -12.54 0.11 -6.81
C TRP A 131 -13.20 -1.07 -6.11
N ALA A 132 -13.82 -0.88 -4.94
CA ALA A 132 -14.56 -1.95 -4.27
C ALA A 132 -15.80 -2.39 -5.04
N GLU A 133 -16.55 -1.43 -5.59
CA GLU A 133 -17.66 -1.70 -6.50
C GLU A 133 -17.20 -2.48 -7.73
N TRP A 134 -16.05 -2.11 -8.29
CA TRP A 134 -15.47 -2.83 -9.42
C TRP A 134 -15.01 -4.24 -9.02
N ALA A 135 -14.37 -4.40 -7.86
CA ALA A 135 -13.87 -5.68 -7.36
C ALA A 135 -15.00 -6.72 -7.22
N VAL A 136 -16.16 -6.30 -6.69
CA VAL A 136 -17.35 -7.16 -6.60
C VAL A 136 -17.97 -7.44 -7.97
N HIS A 137 -17.91 -6.50 -8.90
CA HIS A 137 -18.42 -6.73 -10.26
C HIS A 137 -17.60 -7.80 -11.01
N VAL A 138 -16.28 -7.79 -10.86
CA VAL A 138 -15.39 -8.73 -11.56
C VAL A 138 -15.22 -10.07 -10.84
N ASN A 139 -15.50 -10.13 -9.54
CA ASN A 139 -15.43 -11.35 -8.74
C ASN A 139 -16.82 -11.73 -8.19
N PRO A 140 -17.51 -12.71 -8.81
CA PRO A 140 -18.84 -13.14 -8.38
C PRO A 140 -18.91 -13.68 -6.94
N MET A 141 -17.78 -14.08 -6.36
CA MET A 141 -17.69 -14.58 -4.98
C MET A 141 -17.43 -13.49 -3.95
N ALA A 142 -17.07 -12.28 -4.41
CA ALA A 142 -16.88 -11.13 -3.55
C ALA A 142 -18.21 -10.44 -3.26
N GLN A 143 -18.33 -9.91 -2.05
CA GLN A 143 -19.45 -9.11 -1.57
C GLN A 143 -18.87 -7.77 -1.09
N VAL A 144 -19.64 -6.69 -1.12
CA VAL A 144 -19.19 -5.40 -0.56
C VAL A 144 -19.97 -5.13 0.71
N ASP A 145 -19.28 -4.70 1.75
CA ASP A 145 -19.97 -4.11 2.89
C ASP A 145 -20.50 -2.72 2.49
N HIS A 146 -21.81 -2.61 2.34
CA HIS A 146 -22.46 -1.37 1.95
C HIS A 146 -22.35 -0.27 3.01
N ALA A 147 -22.27 -0.59 4.30
CA ALA A 147 -22.08 0.41 5.34
C ALA A 147 -20.67 1.00 5.27
N ALA A 148 -19.65 0.14 5.16
CA ALA A 148 -18.26 0.56 4.94
C ALA A 148 -18.11 1.40 3.66
N LEU A 149 -18.78 0.99 2.58
CA LEU A 149 -18.77 1.73 1.32
C LEU A 149 -19.29 3.17 1.47
N GLN A 150 -20.35 3.38 2.26
CA GLN A 150 -20.88 4.73 2.52
C GLN A 150 -19.94 5.56 3.38
N GLN A 151 -19.28 4.95 4.38
CA GLN A 151 -18.26 5.62 5.18
C GLN A 151 -17.10 6.13 4.29
N TYR A 152 -16.62 5.31 3.35
CA TYR A 152 -15.59 5.77 2.39
C TYR A 152 -16.09 6.86 1.45
N ARG A 153 -17.34 6.78 0.97
CA ARG A 153 -17.91 7.87 0.16
C ARG A 153 -17.96 9.19 0.92
N ALA A 154 -18.25 9.15 2.23
CA ALA A 154 -18.27 10.33 3.08
C ALA A 154 -16.89 10.99 3.25
N LEU A 155 -15.79 10.23 3.14
CA LEU A 155 -14.42 10.79 3.14
C LEU A 155 -14.11 11.62 1.87
N GLY A 156 -14.86 11.41 0.79
CA GLY A 156 -14.75 12.21 -0.43
C GLY A 156 -13.50 11.93 -1.28
N ALA A 157 -13.21 12.85 -2.20
CA ALA A 157 -12.07 12.74 -3.13
C ALA A 157 -10.74 13.21 -2.55
N LYS A 158 -10.78 14.03 -1.49
CA LYS A 158 -9.58 14.63 -0.91
C LYS A 158 -8.79 13.55 -0.17
N PRO A 159 -7.46 13.45 -0.37
CA PRO A 159 -6.62 12.59 0.46
C PRO A 159 -6.73 12.98 1.93
N THR A 160 -7.02 12.00 2.79
CA THR A 160 -7.13 12.18 4.24
C THR A 160 -6.57 10.96 4.97
N VAL A 161 -5.97 11.17 6.14
CA VAL A 161 -5.56 10.08 7.03
C VAL A 161 -6.77 9.71 7.92
N PRO A 162 -7.19 8.44 7.98
CA PRO A 162 -8.30 8.03 8.83
C PRO A 162 -7.99 8.21 10.32
N GLU A 163 -8.92 8.82 11.04
CA GLU A 163 -8.81 9.00 12.48
C GLU A 163 -8.62 7.69 13.27
N PRO A 164 -9.22 6.54 12.89
CA PRO A 164 -8.92 5.27 13.56
C PRO A 164 -7.44 4.88 13.52
N LEU A 165 -6.74 5.11 12.40
CA LEU A 165 -5.30 4.85 12.29
C LEU A 165 -4.47 5.83 13.12
N VAL A 166 -4.92 7.08 13.21
CA VAL A 166 -4.28 8.13 14.04
C VAL A 166 -4.38 7.76 15.52
N ALA A 167 -5.58 7.39 15.97
CA ALA A 167 -5.85 7.06 17.37
C ALA A 167 -5.08 5.82 17.85
N HIS A 168 -4.86 4.84 16.97
CA HIS A 168 -4.18 3.59 17.29
C HIS A 168 -2.69 3.58 16.90
N ALA A 169 -2.16 4.70 16.40
CA ALA A 169 -0.73 4.81 16.15
C ALA A 169 0.06 4.63 17.45
N VAL A 170 1.24 4.02 17.34
CA VAL A 170 2.16 3.82 18.46
C VAL A 170 3.51 4.45 18.17
N ALA A 171 4.12 4.96 19.23
CA ALA A 171 5.47 5.48 19.24
C ALA A 171 6.01 5.38 20.67
N THR A 172 7.32 5.49 20.80
CA THR A 172 7.98 5.65 22.10
C THR A 172 8.19 7.15 22.39
N ASP A 173 8.14 7.52 23.66
CA ASP A 173 8.60 8.84 24.14
C ASP A 173 10.09 8.83 24.53
N ASP A 174 10.65 7.65 24.78
CA ASP A 174 12.06 7.45 25.09
C ASP A 174 12.97 7.55 23.84
N PRO A 175 13.92 8.51 23.79
CA PRO A 175 14.86 8.66 22.70
C PRO A 175 15.80 7.47 22.47
N ASP A 176 16.17 6.74 23.54
CA ASP A 176 17.10 5.61 23.44
C ASP A 176 16.39 4.41 22.81
N THR A 177 15.17 4.10 23.25
CA THR A 177 14.29 3.12 22.60
C THR A 177 14.04 3.47 21.13
N ALA A 178 13.80 4.75 20.80
CA ALA A 178 13.63 5.18 19.41
C ALA A 178 14.90 4.94 18.58
N ALA A 179 16.08 5.16 19.15
CA ALA A 179 17.34 4.86 18.47
C ALA A 179 17.51 3.37 18.18
N VAL A 180 17.14 2.50 19.13
CA VAL A 180 17.14 1.04 18.92
C VAL A 180 16.13 0.63 17.84
N MET A 181 14.90 1.17 17.88
CA MET A 181 13.88 0.89 16.86
C MET A 181 14.33 1.31 15.47
N ARG A 182 14.96 2.48 15.33
CA ARG A 182 15.55 2.93 14.06
C ARG A 182 16.64 1.98 13.59
N ALA A 183 17.60 1.63 14.45
CA ALA A 183 18.71 0.74 14.09
C ALA A 183 18.23 -0.67 13.71
N ALA A 184 17.23 -1.22 14.42
CA ALA A 184 16.64 -2.50 14.09
C ALA A 184 15.91 -2.47 12.74
N PHE A 185 15.15 -1.40 12.50
CA PHE A 185 14.46 -1.18 11.23
C PHE A 185 15.45 -1.00 10.06
N GLU A 186 16.55 -0.29 10.29
CA GLU A 186 17.64 -0.15 9.32
C GLU A 186 18.29 -1.49 8.99
N GLY A 187 18.54 -2.33 10.00
CA GLY A 187 19.09 -3.67 9.82
C GLY A 187 18.17 -4.58 8.98
N ASP A 188 16.86 -4.54 9.24
CA ASP A 188 15.86 -5.32 8.49
C ASP A 188 15.76 -4.88 7.02
N CYS A 189 15.75 -3.57 6.75
CA CYS A 189 15.74 -3.05 5.39
C CYS A 189 17.03 -3.37 4.61
N ALA A 190 18.17 -3.43 5.30
CA ALA A 190 19.45 -3.79 4.68
C ALA A 190 19.53 -5.28 4.34
N GLY A 191 19.00 -6.16 5.22
CA GLY A 191 18.95 -7.60 4.98
C GLY A 191 18.11 -7.96 3.74
N ASN A 192 16.87 -7.46 3.68
CA ASN A 192 15.98 -7.72 2.54
C ASN A 192 16.53 -7.20 1.20
N ALA A 193 17.25 -6.06 1.22
CA ALA A 193 17.88 -5.53 0.01
C ALA A 193 19.07 -6.37 -0.48
N GLN A 194 19.69 -7.16 0.40
CA GLN A 194 20.79 -8.04 0.05
C GLN A 194 20.27 -9.36 -0.56
N ASP A 195 19.18 -9.89 0.00
CA ASP A 195 18.46 -11.05 -0.53
C ASP A 195 17.81 -10.76 -1.90
N ASP A 196 17.25 -9.56 -2.10
CA ASP A 196 16.70 -9.13 -3.40
C ASP A 196 17.78 -9.02 -4.49
N VAL A 197 19.00 -8.60 -4.13
CA VAL A 197 20.13 -8.55 -5.06
C VAL A 197 20.61 -9.96 -5.38
N GLU A 198 20.72 -10.84 -4.39
CA GLU A 198 21.13 -12.23 -4.60
C GLU A 198 20.12 -12.98 -5.49
N ALA A 199 18.82 -12.87 -5.20
CA ALA A 199 17.75 -13.44 -6.01
C ALA A 199 17.66 -12.84 -7.43
N ALA A 200 17.90 -11.53 -7.59
CA ALA A 200 17.99 -10.90 -8.91
C ALA A 200 19.22 -11.36 -9.71
N THR A 201 20.34 -11.64 -9.03
CA THR A 201 21.58 -12.12 -9.65
C THR A 201 21.44 -13.59 -10.08
N GLU A 202 20.77 -14.42 -9.28
CA GLU A 202 20.43 -15.80 -9.63
C GLU A 202 19.38 -15.86 -10.76
N GLY A 203 18.35 -14.99 -10.72
CA GLY A 203 17.34 -14.87 -11.77
C GLY A 203 17.91 -14.37 -13.11
N ALA A 204 18.88 -13.45 -13.09
CA ALA A 204 19.57 -12.96 -14.29
C ALA A 204 20.47 -14.04 -14.93
N ASN A 205 21.05 -14.93 -14.13
CA ASN A 205 21.81 -16.07 -14.63
C ASN A 205 20.91 -17.20 -15.18
N ALA A 206 19.66 -17.28 -14.72
CA ALA A 206 18.67 -18.26 -15.20
C ALA A 206 17.86 -17.79 -16.43
N ALA A 207 17.66 -16.49 -16.62
CA ALA A 207 16.78 -15.91 -17.64
C ALA A 207 17.47 -15.60 -18.99
N GLY A 208 18.25 -16.54 -19.51
CA GLY A 208 18.71 -16.53 -20.90
C GLY A 208 17.59 -16.85 -21.89
N GLU A 209 16.45 -16.15 -21.87
CA GLU A 209 15.45 -16.04 -22.94
C GLU A 209 14.34 -15.05 -22.53
N GLY A 210 14.09 -14.03 -23.36
CA GLY A 210 13.42 -12.78 -22.97
C GLY A 210 11.91 -12.89 -22.64
N PRO A 211 11.37 -12.06 -21.71
CA PRO A 211 9.97 -12.17 -21.33
C PRO A 211 9.06 -11.24 -22.13
N THR A 212 8.03 -11.85 -22.72
CA THR A 212 6.80 -11.19 -23.18
C THR A 212 5.93 -10.85 -21.95
N PHE A 213 5.59 -9.58 -21.77
CA PHE A 213 4.86 -9.06 -20.61
C PHE A 213 3.40 -9.54 -20.58
N SER A 214 3.02 -10.33 -19.58
CA SER A 214 1.62 -10.71 -19.29
C SER A 214 1.28 -10.30 -17.85
N ILE A 215 0.34 -9.35 -17.72
CA ILE A 215 -0.07 -8.68 -16.48
C ILE A 215 -0.75 -9.63 -15.47
N CYS A 216 -1.12 -10.85 -15.87
CA CYS A 216 -1.82 -11.79 -14.99
C CYS A 216 -0.89 -12.69 -14.14
N ASN A 217 0.43 -12.65 -14.31
CA ASN A 217 1.37 -13.52 -13.58
C ASN A 217 2.08 -12.86 -12.39
N ALA A 218 1.84 -11.57 -12.11
CA ALA A 218 2.53 -10.87 -11.03
C ALA A 218 1.97 -11.16 -9.61
N MET A 219 0.91 -11.96 -9.49
CA MET A 219 0.23 -12.19 -8.20
C MET A 219 0.49 -13.57 -7.57
N VAL A 220 1.36 -14.41 -8.16
CA VAL A 220 1.57 -15.81 -7.71
C VAL A 220 3.06 -16.13 -7.39
N ARG A 221 4.00 -15.19 -7.52
CA ARG A 221 5.45 -15.50 -7.38
C ARG A 221 6.14 -15.01 -6.11
N THR A 222 5.41 -14.69 -5.04
CA THR A 222 6.01 -14.41 -3.71
C THR A 222 5.65 -15.44 -2.63
N CYS A 223 5.19 -16.63 -3.03
CA CYS A 223 5.07 -17.77 -2.12
C CYS A 223 5.61 -19.03 -2.81
N ALA A 224 6.91 -19.23 -2.69
CA ALA A 224 7.59 -20.53 -2.68
C ALA A 224 8.81 -20.37 -1.79
#